data_AF-A0A2E8CRE5-F1
#
_entry.id   AF-A0A2E8CRE5-F1
#
_cell.length_a   1.000
_cell.length_b   1.000
_cell.length_c   1.000
_cell.angle_alpha   90.00
_cell.angle_beta   90.00
_cell.angle_gamma   90.00
#
_symmetry.space_group_name_H-M   'P 1'
#
loop_
_entity.id
_entity.type
_entity.pdbx_description
1 polymer ?
#
loop_
_entity_poly.entity_id
_entity_poly.type
_entity_poly.pdbx_seq_one_letter_code
_entity_poly.pdbx_strand_id
1 'polypeptide(L)'
;MSHCYPLAILLMIPLLSWTSALNAENKEDIPNIPDLSSLETKKGIVYRNCYVFRVEIDGIVIGHDGGMARISLFDLNASIQDYFNFDPVAAMAAYKRDQEAVRKLRKQVLLETEKFKAAEQRKAAQKELESLAVKNWIPAEGTIVKKTTDGIELPLYRIALVPTEEISTLGLKREGPPKRQLHKFNAGNVILRHVGEDQSIGDKWQGYVDPAPYRQPLAPYPKKQNIPVHRAITKR
;
A
#
# COMPACT_ATOMS: atom_id res chain seq x y z
N MET A 1 7.74 29.44 -31.52
CA MET A 1 8.28 29.12 -32.86
C MET A 1 7.48 27.95 -33.38
N SER A 2 6.79 28.19 -34.48
CA SER A 2 5.59 27.48 -34.91
C SER A 2 5.87 26.77 -36.23
N HIS A 3 5.71 25.45 -36.33
CA HIS A 3 5.64 24.68 -37.57
C HIS A 3 4.50 23.64 -37.35
N CYS A 4 3.29 23.65 -37.95
CA CYS A 4 2.85 23.77 -39.37
C CYS A 4 3.67 22.83 -40.27
N TYR A 5 3.18 21.73 -40.86
CA TYR A 5 1.89 21.44 -41.53
C TYR A 5 1.58 19.92 -41.55
N PRO A 6 0.31 19.49 -41.79
CA PRO A 6 -0.03 18.12 -42.16
C PRO A 6 -0.06 17.95 -43.70
N LEU A 7 0.53 16.86 -44.19
CA LEU A 7 0.51 16.49 -45.62
C LEU A 7 -0.73 15.64 -45.91
N ALA A 8 -1.65 16.20 -46.69
CA ALA A 8 -2.82 15.53 -47.24
C ALA A 8 -2.40 14.63 -48.41
N ILE A 9 -2.64 13.31 -48.30
CA ILE A 9 -2.50 12.37 -49.41
C ILE A 9 -3.87 12.19 -50.05
N LEU A 10 -4.04 12.89 -51.17
CA LEU A 10 -5.14 12.76 -52.12
C LEU A 10 -4.89 11.50 -52.96
N LEU A 11 -5.59 10.40 -52.68
CA LEU A 11 -5.53 9.19 -53.51
C LEU A 11 -6.71 9.18 -54.49
N MET A 12 -6.35 9.47 -55.74
CA MET A 12 -7.17 9.37 -56.95
C MET A 12 -7.84 8.00 -57.09
N ILE A 13 -9.15 8.04 -57.33
CA ILE A 13 -10.01 6.91 -57.69
C ILE A 13 -9.90 6.71 -59.22
N PRO A 14 -9.46 5.54 -59.73
CA PRO A 14 -9.67 5.20 -61.12
C PRO A 14 -11.07 4.57 -61.28
N LEU A 15 -11.92 5.29 -62.01
CA LEU A 15 -13.12 4.79 -62.65
C LEU A 15 -12.73 3.72 -63.70
N LEU A 16 -13.01 2.46 -63.40
CA LEU A 16 -13.07 1.40 -64.40
C LEU A 16 -14.49 0.85 -64.44
N SER A 17 -15.19 1.29 -65.47
CA SER A 17 -16.42 0.71 -66.01
C SER A 17 -16.19 -0.73 -66.46
N TRP A 18 -17.01 -1.66 -65.96
CA TRP A 18 -17.41 -2.99 -66.49
C TRP A 18 -18.35 -3.53 -65.40
N THR A 19 -19.61 -3.92 -65.62
CA THR A 19 -20.17 -4.82 -66.62
C THR A 19 -21.69 -4.60 -66.70
N SER A 20 -22.24 -4.60 -67.91
CA SER A 20 -23.66 -4.95 -68.12
C SER A 20 -23.70 -6.42 -68.52
N ALA A 21 -24.14 -7.28 -67.60
CA ALA A 21 -24.51 -8.65 -67.90
C ALA A 21 -25.90 -8.93 -67.34
N LEU A 22 -26.78 -9.29 -68.26
CA LEU A 22 -28.15 -9.77 -68.10
C LEU A 22 -28.24 -11.01 -67.19
N ASN A 23 -29.42 -11.14 -66.58
CA ASN A 23 -30.12 -12.39 -66.24
C ASN A 23 -29.51 -13.27 -65.14
N ALA A 24 -30.08 -13.17 -63.96
CA ALA A 24 -31.04 -14.16 -63.49
C ALA A 24 -31.68 -13.62 -62.22
N GLU A 25 -33.01 -13.53 -62.21
CA GLU A 25 -33.81 -13.36 -61.02
C GLU A 25 -33.71 -14.66 -60.20
N ASN A 26 -32.53 -14.90 -59.64
CA ASN A 26 -32.33 -15.88 -58.60
C ASN A 26 -32.95 -15.21 -57.37
N LYS A 27 -34.06 -15.75 -56.90
CA LYS A 27 -34.66 -15.38 -55.63
C LYS A 27 -33.65 -15.80 -54.57
N GLU A 28 -32.65 -14.95 -54.33
CA GLU A 28 -31.60 -15.18 -53.35
C GLU A 28 -32.33 -15.52 -52.05
N ASP A 29 -31.99 -16.68 -51.50
CA ASP A 29 -32.37 -17.05 -50.14
C ASP A 29 -31.85 -15.93 -49.24
N ILE A 30 -32.70 -14.94 -48.97
CA ILE A 30 -32.41 -13.88 -48.02
C ILE A 30 -32.04 -14.63 -46.74
N PRO A 31 -30.80 -14.50 -46.24
CA PRO A 31 -30.39 -15.22 -45.05
C PRO A 31 -31.44 -14.91 -43.98
N ASN A 32 -31.94 -15.94 -43.31
CA ASN A 32 -32.96 -15.82 -42.29
C ASN A 32 -32.42 -14.92 -41.17
N ILE A 33 -32.61 -13.60 -41.29
CA ILE A 33 -32.20 -12.61 -40.31
C ILE A 33 -33.17 -12.79 -39.15
N PRO A 34 -32.71 -13.25 -37.98
CA PRO A 34 -33.59 -13.44 -36.84
C PRO A 34 -34.21 -12.09 -36.46
N ASP A 35 -35.52 -12.09 -36.21
CA ASP A 35 -36.21 -10.89 -35.73
C ASP A 35 -35.69 -10.54 -34.33
N LEU A 36 -34.95 -9.43 -34.24
CA LEU A 36 -34.39 -8.90 -33.00
C LEU A 36 -35.36 -7.94 -32.29
N SER A 37 -36.56 -7.70 -32.83
CA SER A 37 -37.56 -6.84 -32.20
C SER A 37 -38.00 -7.37 -30.83
N SER A 38 -38.00 -8.69 -30.65
CA SER A 38 -38.29 -9.38 -29.40
C SER A 38 -37.32 -10.53 -29.19
N LEU A 39 -36.40 -10.39 -28.24
CA LEU A 39 -35.39 -11.39 -27.92
C LEU A 39 -35.81 -12.16 -26.65
N GLU A 40 -36.11 -13.44 -26.79
CA GLU A 40 -36.41 -14.33 -25.65
C GLU A 40 -35.21 -15.22 -25.32
N THR A 41 -34.85 -15.24 -24.03
CA THR A 41 -33.82 -16.15 -23.50
C THR A 41 -34.44 -17.48 -23.09
N LYS A 42 -33.64 -18.55 -23.03
CA LYS A 42 -34.04 -19.89 -22.51
C LYS A 42 -34.62 -19.86 -21.09
N LYS A 43 -34.36 -18.78 -20.34
CA LYS A 43 -34.88 -18.55 -18.98
C LYS A 43 -36.27 -17.89 -18.98
N GLY A 44 -36.86 -17.62 -20.15
CA GLY A 44 -38.15 -16.94 -20.31
C GLY A 44 -38.09 -15.42 -20.13
N ILE A 45 -36.89 -14.83 -20.09
CA ILE A 45 -36.75 -13.36 -20.04
C ILE A 45 -36.86 -12.84 -21.47
N VAL A 46 -37.81 -11.93 -21.69
CA VAL A 46 -38.10 -11.31 -22.99
C VAL A 46 -37.64 -9.85 -22.97
N TYR A 47 -36.76 -9.51 -23.91
CA TYR A 47 -36.31 -8.15 -24.16
C TYR A 47 -37.03 -7.61 -25.41
N ARG A 48 -37.53 -6.37 -25.35
CA ARG A 48 -38.28 -5.72 -26.43
C ARG A 48 -37.49 -4.57 -27.05
N ASN A 49 -37.72 -4.35 -28.34
CA ASN A 49 -37.04 -3.36 -29.18
C ASN A 49 -35.51 -3.48 -29.09
N CYS A 50 -34.99 -4.70 -29.25
CA CYS A 50 -33.58 -4.94 -29.06
C CYS A 50 -32.76 -4.50 -30.27
N TYR A 51 -31.61 -3.90 -30.02
CA TYR A 51 -30.57 -3.70 -31.01
C TYR A 51 -29.21 -4.10 -30.43
N VAL A 52 -28.36 -4.69 -31.26
CA VAL A 52 -27.05 -5.16 -30.83
C VAL A 52 -26.06 -4.00 -30.83
N PHE A 53 -25.44 -3.75 -29.67
CA PHE A 53 -24.40 -2.74 -29.53
C PHE A 53 -23.01 -3.34 -29.77
N ARG A 54 -22.75 -4.52 -29.23
CA ARG A 54 -21.46 -5.22 -29.37
C ARG A 54 -21.66 -6.73 -29.29
N VAL A 55 -20.92 -7.46 -30.10
CA VAL A 55 -20.82 -8.93 -30.03
C VAL A 55 -19.52 -9.30 -29.31
N GLU A 56 -19.61 -10.20 -28.34
CA GLU A 56 -18.50 -10.76 -27.58
C GLU A 56 -18.43 -12.27 -27.86
N ILE A 57 -17.33 -12.92 -27.45
CA ILE A 57 -17.10 -14.35 -27.75
C ILE A 57 -18.13 -15.24 -27.04
N ASP A 58 -18.60 -14.84 -25.85
CA ASP A 58 -19.51 -15.62 -25.00
C ASP A 58 -20.91 -14.99 -24.84
N GLY A 59 -21.16 -13.86 -25.49
CA GLY A 59 -22.36 -13.06 -25.27
C GLY A 59 -22.54 -11.92 -26.26
N ILE A 60 -23.72 -11.31 -26.20
CA ILE A 60 -24.04 -10.09 -26.94
C ILE A 60 -24.45 -9.00 -25.95
N VAL A 61 -24.01 -7.78 -26.21
CA VAL A 61 -24.45 -6.58 -25.52
C VAL A 61 -25.53 -5.94 -26.36
N ILE A 62 -26.74 -5.85 -25.82
CA ILE A 62 -27.90 -5.27 -26.49
C ILE A 62 -28.35 -4.00 -25.76
N GLY A 63 -28.90 -3.06 -26.52
CA GLY A 63 -29.81 -2.04 -26.02
C GLY A 63 -31.25 -2.53 -26.18
N HIS A 64 -32.10 -2.27 -25.20
CA HIS A 64 -33.52 -2.59 -25.19
C HIS A 64 -34.29 -1.50 -24.43
N ASP A 65 -35.62 -1.57 -24.38
CA ASP A 65 -36.47 -0.55 -23.71
C ASP A 65 -36.09 -0.28 -22.23
N GLY A 66 -35.46 -1.24 -21.55
CA GLY A 66 -35.04 -1.15 -20.15
C GLY A 66 -33.59 -0.72 -19.94
N GLY A 67 -32.85 -0.39 -21.00
CA GLY A 67 -31.45 0.02 -20.95
C GLY A 67 -30.51 -0.94 -21.70
N MET A 68 -29.28 -1.09 -21.19
CA MET A 68 -28.28 -2.00 -21.77
C MET A 68 -28.17 -3.28 -20.96
N ALA A 69 -28.13 -4.42 -21.64
CA ALA A 69 -27.95 -5.73 -21.02
C ALA A 69 -26.90 -6.55 -21.78
N ARG A 70 -26.10 -7.32 -21.03
CA ARG A 70 -25.23 -8.36 -21.59
C ARG A 70 -25.93 -9.71 -21.44
N ILE A 71 -26.18 -10.37 -22.56
CA ILE A 71 -26.85 -11.67 -22.62
C ILE A 71 -25.85 -12.71 -23.09
N SER A 72 -25.77 -13.84 -22.40
CA SER A 72 -24.89 -14.93 -22.83
C SER A 72 -25.47 -15.62 -24.06
N LEU A 73 -24.62 -15.92 -25.04
CA LEU A 73 -25.04 -16.65 -26.25
C LEU A 73 -25.55 -18.06 -25.90
N PHE A 74 -25.06 -18.67 -24.82
CA PHE A 74 -25.57 -19.95 -24.30
C PHE A 74 -27.06 -19.92 -23.93
N ASP A 75 -27.56 -18.77 -23.49
CA ASP A 75 -28.94 -18.57 -23.07
C ASP A 75 -29.87 -18.23 -24.24
N LEU A 76 -29.36 -18.08 -25.47
CA LEU A 76 -30.14 -17.79 -26.67
C LEU A 76 -30.53 -19.06 -27.44
N ASN A 77 -31.50 -18.92 -28.35
CA ASN A 77 -31.90 -19.99 -29.26
C ASN A 77 -30.79 -20.30 -30.29
N ALA A 78 -30.84 -21.49 -30.90
CA ALA A 78 -29.81 -21.93 -31.85
C ALA A 78 -29.73 -21.02 -33.07
N SER A 79 -30.87 -20.56 -33.60
CA SER A 79 -30.91 -19.67 -34.77
C SER A 79 -30.13 -18.37 -34.57
N ILE A 80 -30.17 -17.79 -33.37
CA ILE A 80 -29.43 -16.58 -33.05
C ILE A 80 -27.96 -16.90 -32.76
N GLN A 81 -27.66 -18.04 -32.13
CA GLN A 81 -26.27 -18.50 -31.96
C GLN A 81 -25.57 -18.67 -33.32
N ASP A 82 -26.23 -19.29 -34.28
CA ASP A 82 -25.72 -19.48 -35.64
C ASP A 82 -25.53 -18.14 -36.36
N TYR A 83 -26.49 -17.22 -36.22
CA TYR A 83 -26.39 -15.87 -36.79
C TYR A 83 -25.15 -15.11 -36.30
N PHE A 84 -24.74 -15.29 -35.04
CA PHE A 84 -23.54 -14.69 -34.47
C PHE A 84 -22.27 -15.54 -34.58
N ASN A 85 -22.30 -16.66 -35.32
CA ASN A 85 -21.18 -17.60 -35.45
C ASN A 85 -20.60 -18.04 -34.10
N PHE A 86 -21.49 -18.37 -33.16
CA PHE A 86 -21.10 -18.72 -31.80
C PHE A 86 -20.33 -20.05 -31.75
N ASP A 87 -19.08 -20.01 -31.27
CA ASP A 87 -18.31 -21.21 -30.93
C ASP A 87 -18.37 -21.48 -29.41
N PRO A 88 -19.10 -22.51 -28.96
CA PRO A 88 -19.22 -22.83 -27.54
C PRO A 88 -17.87 -23.21 -26.90
N VAL A 89 -16.92 -23.75 -27.66
CA VAL A 89 -15.60 -24.14 -27.16
C VAL A 89 -14.76 -22.89 -26.88
N ALA A 90 -14.74 -21.94 -27.82
CA ALA A 90 -14.06 -20.66 -27.65
C ALA A 90 -14.65 -19.85 -26.48
N ALA A 91 -15.98 -19.82 -26.35
CA ALA A 91 -16.68 -19.14 -25.27
C ALA A 91 -16.35 -19.72 -23.89
N MET A 92 -16.38 -21.04 -23.75
CA MET A 92 -15.99 -21.71 -22.50
C MET A 92 -14.52 -21.47 -22.14
N ALA A 93 -13.63 -21.43 -23.13
CA ALA A 93 -12.22 -21.13 -22.92
C ALA A 93 -12.01 -19.68 -22.44
N ALA A 94 -12.71 -18.71 -23.04
CA ALA A 94 -12.67 -17.31 -22.62
C ALA A 94 -13.17 -17.15 -21.17
N TYR A 95 -14.33 -17.74 -20.85
CA TYR A 95 -14.88 -17.72 -19.49
C TYR A 95 -13.91 -18.28 -18.43
N LYS A 96 -13.26 -19.41 -18.73
CA LYS A 96 -12.25 -20.00 -17.82
C LYS A 96 -11.06 -19.05 -17.58
N ARG A 97 -10.56 -18.39 -18.63
CA ARG A 97 -9.46 -17.41 -18.50
C ARG A 97 -9.87 -16.23 -17.63
N ASP A 98 -11.07 -15.70 -17.81
CA ASP A 98 -11.58 -14.58 -17.02
C ASP A 98 -11.76 -14.96 -15.54
N GLN A 99 -12.28 -16.16 -15.27
CA GLN A 99 -12.40 -16.68 -13.90
C GLN A 99 -11.03 -16.84 -13.22
N GLU A 100 -10.02 -17.35 -13.94
CA GLU A 100 -8.66 -17.45 -13.43
C GLU A 100 -8.05 -16.07 -13.17
N ALA A 101 -8.27 -15.09 -14.05
CA ALA A 101 -7.80 -13.72 -13.87
C ALA A 101 -8.43 -13.07 -12.63
N VAL A 102 -9.75 -13.21 -12.45
CA VAL A 102 -10.47 -12.72 -11.26
C VAL A 102 -9.96 -13.41 -9.99
N ARG A 103 -9.72 -14.73 -10.04
CA ARG A 103 -9.17 -15.47 -8.90
C ARG A 103 -7.77 -15.00 -8.52
N LYS A 104 -6.91 -14.77 -9.51
CA LYS A 104 -5.55 -14.23 -9.30
C LYS A 104 -5.60 -12.83 -8.68
N LEU A 105 -6.44 -11.95 -9.22
CA LEU A 105 -6.63 -10.59 -8.72
C LEU A 105 -7.13 -10.61 -7.26
N ARG A 106 -8.16 -11.40 -6.94
CA ARG A 106 -8.67 -11.56 -5.56
C ARG A 106 -7.59 -12.02 -4.59
N LYS A 107 -6.74 -12.97 -5.01
CA LYS A 107 -5.63 -13.46 -4.19
C LYS A 107 -4.59 -12.37 -3.94
N GLN A 108 -4.26 -11.55 -4.95
CA GLN A 108 -3.31 -10.44 -4.82
C GLN A 108 -3.83 -9.38 -3.85
N VAL A 109 -5.09 -8.95 -4.01
CA VAL A 109 -5.71 -7.96 -3.13
C VAL A 109 -5.71 -8.44 -1.68
N LEU A 110 -6.05 -9.71 -1.44
CA LEU A 110 -6.04 -10.28 -0.10
C LEU A 110 -4.63 -10.23 0.52
N LEU A 111 -3.61 -10.68 -0.21
CA LEU A 111 -2.21 -10.64 0.25
C LEU A 111 -1.72 -9.21 0.53
N GLU A 112 -2.11 -8.23 -0.27
CA GLU A 112 -1.76 -6.83 -0.05
C GLU A 112 -2.44 -6.26 1.19
N THR A 113 -3.73 -6.54 1.39
CA THR A 113 -4.45 -6.10 2.59
C THR A 113 -3.86 -6.70 3.86
N GLU A 114 -3.42 -7.96 3.84
CA GLU A 114 -2.73 -8.61 4.96
C GLU A 114 -1.38 -7.95 5.25
N LYS A 115 -0.57 -7.69 4.21
CA LYS A 115 0.71 -6.98 4.35
C LYS A 115 0.53 -5.59 4.95
N PHE A 116 -0.47 -4.84 4.47
CA PHE A 116 -0.78 -3.51 4.97
C PHE A 116 -1.17 -3.54 6.45
N LYS A 117 -2.11 -4.43 6.83
CA LYS A 117 -2.53 -4.63 8.23
C LYS A 117 -1.35 -5.02 9.13
N ALA A 118 -0.50 -5.94 8.68
CA ALA A 118 0.68 -6.35 9.45
C ALA A 118 1.70 -5.21 9.63
N ALA A 119 1.89 -4.37 8.61
CA ALA A 119 2.76 -3.20 8.70
C ALA A 119 2.20 -2.14 9.66
N GLU A 120 0.89 -1.92 9.65
CA GLU A 120 0.20 -1.01 10.56
C GLU A 120 0.31 -1.49 12.01
N GLN A 121 0.08 -2.78 12.27
CA GLN A 121 0.26 -3.38 13.59
C GLN A 121 1.71 -3.26 14.09
N ARG A 122 2.71 -3.50 13.23
CA ARG A 122 4.13 -3.30 13.59
C ARG A 122 4.43 -1.85 13.95
N LYS A 123 3.90 -0.89 13.19
CA LYS A 123 4.06 0.55 13.48
C LYS A 123 3.37 0.92 14.80
N ALA A 124 2.18 0.39 15.05
CA ALA A 124 1.45 0.63 16.29
C ALA A 124 2.21 0.06 17.50
N ALA A 125 2.67 -1.20 17.42
CA ALA A 125 3.47 -1.84 18.46
C ALA A 125 4.79 -1.08 18.72
N GLN A 126 5.45 -0.60 17.66
CA GLN A 126 6.64 0.23 17.82
C GLN A 126 6.35 1.56 18.52
N LYS A 127 5.28 2.25 18.14
CA LYS A 127 4.86 3.50 18.82
C LYS A 127 4.49 3.25 20.28
N GLU A 128 3.84 2.13 20.58
CA GLU A 128 3.51 1.76 21.96
C GLU A 128 4.78 1.52 22.78
N LEU A 129 5.74 0.75 22.24
CA LEU A 129 7.06 0.57 22.85
C LEU A 129 7.79 1.91 23.05
N GLU A 130 7.76 2.80 22.07
CA GLU A 130 8.34 4.15 22.16
C GLU A 130 7.62 5.00 23.25
N SER A 131 6.30 4.89 23.39
CA SER A 131 5.55 5.61 24.42
C SER A 131 5.84 5.08 25.83
N LEU A 132 5.95 3.76 26.00
CA LEU A 132 6.34 3.10 27.24
C LEU A 132 7.79 3.46 27.60
N ALA A 133 8.65 3.55 26.60
CA ALA A 133 10.01 4.04 26.75
C ALA A 133 10.01 5.48 27.27
N VAL A 134 9.38 6.43 26.58
CA VAL A 134 9.33 7.84 27.03
C VAL A 134 8.79 7.98 28.45
N LYS A 135 7.75 7.22 28.82
CA LYS A 135 7.16 7.30 30.16
C LYS A 135 8.07 6.74 31.27
N ASN A 136 8.80 5.66 31.00
CA ASN A 136 9.56 4.96 32.01
C ASN A 136 11.06 5.33 32.00
N TRP A 137 11.55 5.95 30.95
CA TRP A 137 12.99 6.09 30.75
C TRP A 137 13.57 7.31 31.44
N ILE A 138 14.82 7.14 31.84
CA ILE A 138 15.57 8.16 32.57
C ILE A 138 16.42 8.93 31.57
N PRO A 139 16.27 10.26 31.45
CA PRO A 139 17.20 11.06 30.66
C PRO A 139 18.58 10.97 31.29
N ALA A 140 19.58 10.68 30.46
CA ALA A 140 20.93 10.44 30.92
C ALA A 140 21.97 11.03 29.96
N GLU A 141 23.15 11.30 30.51
CA GLU A 141 24.31 11.70 29.73
C GLU A 141 25.59 11.05 30.22
N GLY A 142 26.61 11.05 29.38
CA GLY A 142 27.96 10.68 29.76
C GLY A 142 28.97 10.92 28.66
N THR A 143 30.24 10.71 28.97
CA THR A 143 31.34 10.93 28.03
C THR A 143 31.91 9.59 27.61
N ILE A 144 32.08 9.38 26.31
CA ILE A 144 32.55 8.11 25.76
C ILE A 144 33.98 7.86 26.20
N VAL A 145 34.20 6.79 26.97
CA VAL A 145 35.54 6.41 27.46
C VAL A 145 36.20 5.42 26.50
N LYS A 146 35.43 4.46 26.00
CA LYS A 146 35.97 3.39 25.15
C LYS A 146 34.95 2.88 24.15
N LYS A 147 35.42 2.56 22.94
CA LYS A 147 34.65 1.78 21.96
C LYS A 147 34.98 0.29 22.10
N THR A 148 33.95 -0.54 22.08
CA THR A 148 34.04 -2.00 22.13
C THR A 148 33.27 -2.58 20.93
N THR A 149 33.51 -3.83 20.58
CA THR A 149 32.71 -4.55 19.55
C THR A 149 31.22 -4.51 19.85
N ASP A 150 30.88 -4.48 21.14
CA ASP A 150 29.49 -4.58 21.61
C ASP A 150 28.81 -3.20 21.76
N GLY A 151 29.56 -2.10 21.62
CA GLY A 151 29.03 -0.74 21.81
C GLY A 151 30.02 0.23 22.46
N ILE A 152 29.51 1.29 23.07
CA ILE A 152 30.32 2.33 23.72
C ILE A 152 30.27 2.21 25.24
N GLU A 153 31.43 2.24 25.90
CA GLU A 153 31.57 2.23 27.35
C GLU A 153 31.70 3.67 27.87
N LEU A 154 30.81 4.06 28.80
CA LEU A 154 30.82 5.38 29.42
C LEU A 154 30.28 5.38 30.86
N PRO A 155 30.73 6.30 31.73
CA PRO A 155 30.06 6.60 32.98
C PRO A 155 28.75 7.33 32.68
N LEU A 156 27.65 6.77 33.17
CA LEU A 156 26.32 7.31 32.93
C LEU A 156 25.88 8.19 34.11
N TYR A 157 25.26 9.33 33.80
CA TYR A 157 24.68 10.26 34.77
C TYR A 157 23.20 10.49 34.44
N ARG A 158 22.33 10.31 35.44
CA ARG A 158 20.92 10.67 35.36
C ARG A 158 20.79 12.19 35.40
N ILE A 159 20.07 12.74 34.45
CA ILE A 159 19.69 14.14 34.42
C ILE A 159 18.44 14.31 35.29
N ALA A 160 18.53 15.11 36.35
CA ALA A 160 17.41 15.52 37.17
C ALA A 160 17.22 17.04 37.05
N LEU A 161 15.98 17.47 36.84
CA LEU A 161 15.61 18.88 36.91
C LEU A 161 15.08 19.13 38.32
N VAL A 162 15.86 19.84 39.13
CA VAL A 162 15.48 20.17 40.50
C VAL A 162 14.88 21.57 40.50
N PRO A 163 13.65 21.76 41.01
CA PRO A 163 13.05 23.08 41.13
C PRO A 163 13.93 23.94 42.05
N THR A 164 14.14 25.19 41.67
CA THR A 164 14.89 26.17 42.44
C THR A 164 13.96 27.28 42.88
N GLU A 165 14.24 27.87 44.04
CA GLU A 165 13.59 29.10 44.49
C GLU A 165 14.54 30.26 44.23
N GLU A 166 14.04 31.32 43.61
CA GLU A 166 14.74 32.61 43.50
C GLU A 166 14.16 33.59 44.51
N ILE A 167 15.03 34.30 45.21
CA ILE A 167 14.64 35.38 46.12
C ILE A 167 14.81 36.68 45.36
N SER A 168 13.71 37.38 45.11
CA SER A 168 13.73 38.70 44.46
C SER A 168 14.47 39.74 45.32
N THR A 169 14.85 40.87 44.72
CA THR A 169 15.45 42.01 45.44
C THR A 169 14.57 42.55 46.58
N LEU A 170 13.25 42.30 46.52
CA LEU A 170 12.27 42.64 47.56
C LEU A 170 12.09 41.53 48.62
N GLY A 171 12.90 40.46 48.58
CA GLY A 171 12.82 39.34 49.51
C GLY A 171 11.70 38.32 49.23
N LEU A 172 10.89 38.52 48.17
CA LEU A 172 9.84 37.58 47.78
C LEU A 172 10.45 36.34 47.11
N LYS A 173 10.09 35.15 47.60
CA LYS A 173 10.41 33.87 46.96
C LYS A 173 9.54 33.64 45.73
N ARG A 174 10.17 33.25 44.63
CA ARG A 174 9.50 32.86 43.39
C ARG A 174 10.08 31.55 42.88
N GLU A 175 9.27 30.78 42.16
CA GLU A 175 9.78 29.61 41.45
C GLU A 175 10.76 30.07 40.37
N GLY A 176 12.01 29.62 40.49
CA GLY A 176 13.06 29.84 39.51
C GLY A 176 13.07 28.76 38.42
N PRO A 177 13.78 28.99 37.32
CA PRO A 177 13.95 27.99 36.28
C PRO A 177 14.66 26.75 36.85
N PRO A 178 14.16 25.53 36.58
CA PRO A 178 14.69 24.32 37.21
C PRO A 178 16.17 24.15 36.89
N LYS A 179 16.97 23.85 37.91
CA LYS A 179 18.40 23.62 37.76
C LYS A 179 18.65 22.17 37.39
N ARG A 180 19.42 22.00 36.31
CA ARG A 180 19.91 20.69 35.88
C ARG A 180 20.94 20.17 36.88
N GLN A 181 20.68 19.00 37.44
CA GLN A 181 21.60 18.23 38.30
C GLN A 181 21.91 16.87 37.68
N LEU A 182 23.13 16.39 37.90
CA LEU A 182 23.59 15.11 37.38
C LEU A 182 23.84 14.16 38.54
N HIS A 183 23.13 13.03 38.55
CA HIS A 183 23.31 11.97 39.53
C HIS A 183 24.00 10.80 38.87
N LYS A 184 25.18 10.42 39.37
CA LYS A 184 25.89 9.25 38.85
C LYS A 184 25.05 7.99 39.05
N PHE A 185 24.94 7.14 38.04
CA PHE A 185 24.33 5.82 38.22
C PHE A 185 25.21 4.97 39.14
N ASN A 186 24.60 4.15 40.00
CA ASN A 186 25.33 3.30 40.95
C ASN A 186 26.19 2.22 40.25
N ALA A 187 25.82 1.83 39.02
CA ALA A 187 26.62 0.97 38.18
C ALA A 187 27.75 1.80 37.54
N GLY A 188 29.02 1.45 37.77
CA GLY A 188 30.20 2.23 37.35
C GLY A 188 30.20 2.68 35.88
N ASN A 189 30.86 1.93 35.00
CA ASN A 189 30.78 2.17 33.57
C ASN A 189 29.69 1.28 32.96
N VAL A 190 28.93 1.84 32.03
CA VAL A 190 27.86 1.16 31.31
C VAL A 190 28.28 0.99 29.86
N ILE A 191 27.95 -0.16 29.27
CA ILE A 191 28.10 -0.39 27.83
C ILE A 191 26.75 -0.13 27.15
N LEU A 192 26.69 0.91 26.33
CA LEU A 192 25.53 1.26 25.52
C LEU A 192 25.63 0.56 24.16
N ARG A 193 24.64 -0.26 23.84
CA ARG A 193 24.53 -0.97 22.55
C ARG A 193 23.75 -0.12 21.53
N HIS A 194 23.99 -0.37 20.24
CA HIS A 194 23.28 0.28 19.12
C HIS A 194 23.40 1.82 19.07
N VAL A 195 24.53 2.36 19.51
CA VAL A 195 24.85 3.78 19.33
C VAL A 195 25.46 3.97 17.94
N GLY A 196 25.08 5.05 17.24
CA GLY A 196 25.53 5.32 15.87
C GLY A 196 27.05 5.33 15.72
N GLU A 197 27.55 4.88 14.57
CA GLU A 197 28.99 4.67 14.32
C GLU A 197 29.84 5.95 14.39
N ASP A 198 29.19 7.11 14.23
CA ASP A 198 29.82 8.43 14.09
C ASP A 198 30.42 9.02 15.39
N GLN A 199 30.21 8.40 16.55
CA GLN A 199 30.67 8.98 17.82
C GLN A 199 32.14 8.66 18.08
N SER A 200 32.95 9.59 18.57
CA SER A 200 34.37 9.40 18.89
C SER A 200 34.60 9.30 20.40
N ILE A 201 35.75 8.73 20.80
CA ILE A 201 36.16 8.72 22.21
C ILE A 201 36.30 10.18 22.68
N GLY A 202 35.72 10.52 23.82
CA GLY A 202 35.64 11.88 24.35
C GLY A 202 34.35 12.64 23.99
N ASP A 203 33.54 12.13 23.06
CA ASP A 203 32.27 12.76 22.72
C ASP A 203 31.28 12.67 23.90
N LYS A 204 30.41 13.68 23.99
CA LYS A 204 29.30 13.68 24.94
C LYS A 204 28.13 12.93 24.31
N TRP A 205 27.69 11.89 24.99
CA TRP A 205 26.47 11.18 24.71
C TRP A 205 25.32 11.72 25.57
N GLN A 206 24.17 11.98 24.95
CA GLN A 206 22.93 12.34 25.64
C GLN A 206 21.78 11.50 25.06
N GLY A 207 20.94 10.94 25.92
CA GLY A 207 19.83 10.10 25.50
C GLY A 207 18.94 9.67 26.67
N TYR A 208 18.17 8.62 26.45
CA TYR A 208 17.30 8.03 27.46
C TYR A 208 17.73 6.58 27.71
N VAL A 209 17.70 6.16 28.96
CA VAL A 209 18.12 4.81 29.38
C VAL A 209 16.98 4.15 30.14
N ASP A 210 16.74 2.87 29.83
CA ASP A 210 15.73 2.06 30.51
C ASP A 210 16.16 1.81 31.97
N PRO A 211 15.34 2.15 32.98
CA PRO A 211 15.64 1.85 34.37
C PRO A 211 15.43 0.37 34.74
N ALA A 212 14.83 -0.47 33.88
CA ALA A 212 14.51 -1.86 34.19
C ALA A 212 15.67 -2.67 34.83
N PRO A 213 16.93 -2.62 34.33
CA PRO A 213 18.05 -3.30 34.97
C PRO A 213 18.44 -2.76 36.37
N TYR A 214 17.95 -1.58 36.77
CA TYR A 214 18.27 -0.95 38.06
C TYR A 214 17.25 -1.21 39.17
N ARG A 215 16.13 -1.90 38.89
CA ARG A 215 15.14 -2.27 39.92
C ARG A 215 15.56 -3.47 40.76
N GLN A 216 16.55 -4.25 40.32
CA GLN A 216 17.06 -5.38 41.10
C GLN A 216 18.07 -4.86 42.14
N PRO A 217 17.94 -5.26 43.42
CA PRO A 217 18.94 -4.93 44.42
C PRO A 217 20.30 -5.47 43.93
N LEU A 218 21.25 -4.55 43.80
CA LEU A 218 22.58 -4.85 43.30
C LEU A 218 23.20 -5.92 44.22
N ALA A 219 23.49 -7.11 43.67
CA ALA A 219 24.46 -7.99 44.29
C ALA A 219 25.75 -7.18 44.53
N PRO A 220 26.46 -7.37 45.65
CA PRO A 220 27.42 -6.39 46.19
C PRO A 220 28.58 -5.97 45.29
N TYR A 221 28.78 -6.59 44.12
CA TYR A 221 29.65 -6.08 43.06
C TYR A 221 29.19 -6.53 41.67
N PRO A 222 28.82 -5.64 40.73
CA PRO A 222 28.81 -6.01 39.33
C PRO A 222 30.09 -5.54 38.61
N LYS A 223 30.84 -6.52 38.09
CA LYS A 223 31.72 -6.33 36.93
C LYS A 223 30.81 -6.05 35.72
N LYS A 224 30.90 -4.85 35.14
CA LYS A 224 30.36 -4.42 33.82
C LYS A 224 28.93 -4.89 33.47
N GLN A 225 27.97 -3.97 33.44
CA GLN A 225 26.59 -4.27 33.02
C GLN A 225 26.32 -3.83 31.57
N ASN A 226 25.66 -4.70 30.81
CA ASN A 226 25.16 -4.41 29.46
C ASN A 226 23.76 -3.83 29.55
N ILE A 227 23.54 -2.64 28.98
CA ILE A 227 22.23 -1.99 29.03
C ILE A 227 21.72 -1.80 27.59
N PRO A 228 20.56 -2.39 27.23
CA PRO A 228 19.95 -2.12 25.94
C PRO A 228 19.48 -0.66 25.90
N VAL A 229 19.87 0.07 24.87
CA VAL A 229 19.43 1.44 24.63
C VAL A 229 18.53 1.40 23.38
N HIS A 230 17.27 1.82 23.46
CA HIS A 230 16.61 2.22 22.22
C HIS A 230 17.15 3.59 21.90
N ARG A 231 17.88 3.67 20.79
CA ARG A 231 18.05 4.87 20.02
C ARG A 231 18.50 6.06 20.86
N ALA A 232 19.81 6.21 20.97
CA ALA A 232 20.41 7.49 21.34
C ALA A 232 19.87 8.56 20.38
N ILE A 233 18.92 9.39 20.84
CA ILE A 233 18.59 10.63 20.15
C ILE A 233 19.74 11.58 20.48
N THR A 234 20.86 11.43 19.79
CA THR A 234 21.88 12.48 19.77
C THR A 234 21.25 13.69 19.09
N LYS A 235 20.82 14.66 19.90
CA LYS A 235 20.63 16.02 19.38
C LYS A 235 22.02 16.54 19.02
N ARG A 236 22.30 16.68 17.72
CA ARG A 236 23.33 17.59 17.24
C ARG A 236 22.94 19.03 17.59
#